data_AF-A0AA86PW24-F1
#
_entry.id   AF-A0AA86PW24-F1
#
_cell.length_a   1.000
_cell.length_b   1.000
_cell.length_c   1.000
_cell.angle_alpha   90.00
_cell.angle_beta   90.00
_cell.angle_gamma   90.00
#
_symmetry.space_group_name_H-M   'P 1'
#
loop_
_entity.id
_entity.type
_entity.pdbx_description
1 polymer ?
#
loop_
_entity_poly.entity_id
_entity_poly.type
_entity_poly.pdbx_seq_one_letter_code
_entity_poly.pdbx_strand_id
1 'polypeptide(L)'
;MNCCKSNSKKADAWFTASIQNDVLALKTLSSKFAGTIDSSNKDTRRHGLCALHYAILNRNLDSISFLLPLEAHLKTGSRIDFSDLTLGVGANIVHLSLFIGDFSSIQCVLDYSNTVNTDFHTITADNQTCLQLLTIKATKQTITFIQHDFFRQEIARELTSSLIRAVQFKNQIVFQYLLQQYDQLSDSFVVWIRKFLVQFELIQNKVDGTILKEVQKLEEKHRSTK
;
A
#
# COMPACT_ATOMS: atom_id res chain seq x y z
N MET A 1 -38.61 -12.46 15.17
CA MET A 1 -37.30 -11.87 15.55
C MET A 1 -36.11 -12.86 15.46
N ASN A 2 -36.07 -13.80 14.49
CA ASN A 2 -35.00 -14.82 14.38
C ASN A 2 -34.03 -14.66 13.20
N CYS A 3 -34.20 -13.65 12.31
CA CYS A 3 -33.36 -13.49 11.12
C CYS A 3 -31.96 -12.90 11.38
N CYS A 4 -31.77 -12.10 12.43
CA CYS A 4 -30.49 -11.40 12.64
C CYS A 4 -29.39 -12.28 13.27
N LYS A 5 -29.76 -13.34 14.01
CA LYS A 5 -28.78 -14.20 14.72
C LYS A 5 -28.02 -15.14 13.77
N SER A 6 -28.67 -15.63 12.71
CA SER A 6 -28.06 -16.56 11.74
C SER A 6 -27.01 -15.88 10.86
N ASN A 7 -27.21 -14.62 10.48
CA ASN A 7 -26.27 -13.88 9.64
C ASN A 7 -24.99 -13.48 10.39
N SER A 8 -25.08 -13.12 11.69
CA SER A 8 -23.91 -12.78 12.50
C SER A 8 -22.92 -13.95 12.65
N LYS A 9 -23.41 -15.17 12.92
CA LYS A 9 -22.56 -16.36 13.07
C LYS A 9 -21.88 -16.77 11.77
N LYS A 10 -22.56 -16.59 10.63
CA LYS A 10 -21.98 -16.89 9.32
C LYS A 10 -20.89 -15.88 8.94
N ALA A 11 -21.11 -14.60 9.21
CA ALA A 11 -20.10 -13.56 9.04
C ALA A 11 -18.87 -13.85 9.91
N ASP A 12 -19.07 -14.20 11.19
CA ASP A 12 -17.97 -14.56 12.08
C ASP A 12 -17.16 -15.76 11.54
N ALA A 13 -17.81 -16.80 11.01
CA ALA A 13 -17.13 -17.93 10.40
C ALA A 13 -16.35 -17.56 9.12
N TRP A 14 -16.87 -16.64 8.31
CA TRP A 14 -16.19 -16.13 7.10
C TRP A 14 -14.86 -15.44 7.45
N PHE A 15 -14.89 -14.54 8.44
CA PHE A 15 -13.69 -13.87 8.92
C PHE A 15 -12.71 -14.83 9.60
N THR A 16 -13.22 -15.75 10.43
CA THR A 16 -12.37 -16.74 11.12
C THR A 16 -11.65 -17.62 10.11
N ALA A 17 -12.34 -18.11 9.07
CA ALA A 17 -11.72 -18.91 8.01
C ALA A 17 -10.64 -18.11 7.27
N SER A 18 -10.89 -16.83 6.98
CA SER A 18 -9.88 -15.95 6.38
C SER A 18 -8.63 -15.76 7.26
N ILE A 19 -8.82 -15.51 8.56
CA ILE A 19 -7.72 -15.36 9.53
C ILE A 19 -6.93 -16.65 9.70
N GLN A 20 -7.59 -17.81 9.60
CA GLN A 20 -6.97 -19.14 9.79
C GLN A 20 -6.39 -19.73 8.49
N ASN A 21 -6.48 -19.02 7.37
CA ASN A 21 -6.16 -19.52 6.04
C ASN A 21 -6.96 -20.79 5.62
N ASP A 22 -8.17 -20.98 6.13
CA ASP A 22 -9.02 -22.15 5.81
C ASP A 22 -9.78 -21.92 4.51
N VAL A 23 -9.09 -22.11 3.38
CA VAL A 23 -9.67 -21.92 2.04
C VAL A 23 -10.80 -22.91 1.75
N LEU A 24 -10.80 -24.09 2.35
CA LEU A 24 -11.89 -25.06 2.17
C LEU A 24 -13.17 -24.54 2.84
N ALA A 25 -13.06 -24.01 4.06
CA ALA A 25 -14.18 -23.34 4.71
C ALA A 25 -14.63 -22.12 3.93
N LEU A 26 -13.71 -21.29 3.41
CA LEU A 26 -14.06 -20.15 2.56
C LEU A 26 -14.82 -20.60 1.29
N LYS A 27 -14.39 -21.63 0.57
CA LYS A 27 -15.12 -22.17 -0.59
C LYS A 27 -16.51 -22.72 -0.21
N THR A 28 -16.57 -23.43 0.92
CA THR A 28 -17.83 -23.99 1.43
C THR A 28 -18.81 -22.91 1.87
N LEU A 29 -18.31 -21.83 2.45
CA LEU A 29 -19.11 -20.69 2.87
C LEU A 29 -19.51 -19.84 1.67
N SER A 30 -18.61 -19.60 0.70
CA SER A 30 -18.89 -18.75 -0.47
C SER A 30 -20.04 -19.29 -1.31
N SER A 31 -20.08 -20.61 -1.54
CA SER A 31 -21.20 -21.28 -2.21
C SER A 31 -22.53 -21.11 -1.46
N LYS A 32 -22.49 -20.99 -0.13
CA LYS A 32 -23.66 -20.67 0.72
C LYS A 32 -24.00 -19.17 0.76
N PHE A 33 -23.08 -18.31 0.32
CA PHE A 33 -23.22 -16.86 0.24
C PHE A 33 -23.40 -16.34 -1.20
N ALA A 34 -23.50 -17.22 -2.20
CA ALA A 34 -23.65 -16.85 -3.61
C ALA A 34 -24.80 -15.82 -3.77
N GLY A 35 -24.45 -14.56 -4.07
CA GLY A 35 -25.39 -13.44 -4.21
C GLY A 35 -25.52 -12.48 -3.01
N THR A 36 -24.81 -12.68 -1.90
CA THR A 36 -24.89 -11.83 -0.67
C THR A 36 -23.54 -11.35 -0.14
N ILE A 37 -22.45 -11.56 -0.87
CA ILE A 37 -21.17 -10.87 -0.60
C ILE A 37 -21.32 -9.43 -1.12
N ASP A 38 -22.22 -8.69 -0.49
CA ASP A 38 -22.43 -7.27 -0.70
C ASP A 38 -21.56 -6.51 0.31
N SER A 39 -21.30 -5.25 0.02
CA SER A 39 -20.72 -4.19 0.86
C SER A 39 -21.22 -4.14 2.32
N SER A 40 -22.32 -4.84 2.64
CA SER A 40 -22.85 -5.07 3.99
C SER A 40 -22.14 -6.16 4.80
N ASN A 41 -21.28 -6.98 4.18
CA ASN A 41 -20.37 -7.92 4.88
C ASN A 41 -19.17 -7.21 5.55
N LYS A 42 -19.26 -5.90 5.72
CA LYS A 42 -18.43 -5.14 6.63
C LYS A 42 -19.02 -5.31 8.02
N ASP A 43 -18.38 -6.09 8.88
CA ASP A 43 -18.82 -6.17 10.28
C ASP A 43 -18.55 -4.80 10.93
N THR A 44 -19.62 -4.11 11.31
CA THR A 44 -19.56 -2.81 11.98
C THR A 44 -18.87 -2.91 13.35
N ARG A 45 -18.84 -4.10 13.95
CA ARG A 45 -18.05 -4.41 15.16
C ARG A 45 -16.58 -4.65 14.84
N ARG A 46 -16.24 -4.99 13.59
CA ARG A 46 -14.88 -5.20 13.09
C ARG A 46 -14.37 -4.02 12.27
N HIS A 47 -14.83 -2.82 12.63
CA HIS A 47 -14.33 -1.57 12.08
C HIS A 47 -14.46 -1.50 10.53
N GLY A 48 -15.50 -2.08 9.94
CA GLY A 48 -15.73 -1.94 8.50
C GLY A 48 -14.68 -2.60 7.61
N LEU A 49 -13.99 -3.63 8.10
CA LEU A 49 -13.10 -4.49 7.32
C LEU A 49 -13.86 -5.71 6.78
N CYS A 50 -13.50 -6.14 5.57
CA CYS A 50 -13.95 -7.41 4.97
C CYS A 50 -12.92 -8.54 5.20
N ALA A 51 -13.24 -9.76 4.80
CA ALA A 51 -12.39 -10.92 5.04
C ALA A 51 -11.04 -10.83 4.31
N LEU A 52 -11.01 -10.25 3.11
CA LEU A 52 -9.78 -10.03 2.35
C LEU A 52 -8.80 -9.12 3.10
N HIS A 53 -9.28 -8.08 3.78
CA HIS A 53 -8.42 -7.25 4.63
C HIS A 53 -7.75 -8.10 5.72
N TYR A 54 -8.51 -8.96 6.40
CA TYR A 54 -7.96 -9.86 7.42
C TYR A 54 -6.97 -10.87 6.83
N ALA A 55 -7.23 -11.42 5.64
CA ALA A 55 -6.29 -12.33 4.99
C ALA A 55 -4.93 -11.64 4.74
N ILE A 56 -4.94 -10.38 4.30
CA ILE A 56 -3.72 -9.59 4.10
C ILE A 56 -3.01 -9.26 5.41
N LEU A 57 -3.75 -8.83 6.44
CA LEU A 57 -3.19 -8.55 7.76
C LEU A 57 -2.46 -9.77 8.34
N ASN A 58 -2.95 -10.98 8.03
CA ASN A 58 -2.37 -12.26 8.47
C ASN A 58 -1.42 -12.91 7.45
N ARG A 59 -1.20 -12.30 6.28
CA ARG A 59 -0.32 -12.82 5.20
C ARG A 59 -0.74 -14.20 4.67
N ASN A 60 -2.04 -14.45 4.66
CA ASN A 60 -2.63 -15.74 4.26
C ASN A 60 -2.83 -15.78 2.74
N LEU A 61 -1.77 -16.06 1.98
CA LEU A 61 -1.74 -15.97 0.52
C LEU A 61 -2.84 -16.76 -0.20
N ASP A 62 -3.18 -17.96 0.28
CA ASP A 62 -4.21 -18.78 -0.38
C ASP A 62 -5.61 -18.15 -0.19
N SER A 63 -5.87 -17.62 1.01
CA SER A 63 -7.10 -16.87 1.29
C SER A 63 -7.14 -15.55 0.53
N ILE A 64 -6.02 -14.82 0.42
CA ILE A 64 -5.92 -13.61 -0.42
C ILE A 64 -6.31 -13.95 -1.85
N SER A 65 -5.66 -14.96 -2.45
CA SER A 65 -5.91 -15.39 -3.82
C SER A 65 -7.37 -15.77 -4.06
N PHE A 66 -7.99 -16.46 -3.11
CA PHE A 66 -9.40 -16.84 -3.20
C PHE A 66 -10.35 -15.63 -3.07
N LEU A 67 -10.05 -14.70 -2.16
CA LEU A 67 -10.95 -13.60 -1.80
C LEU A 67 -10.82 -12.38 -2.73
N LEU A 68 -9.68 -12.19 -3.41
CA LEU A 68 -9.45 -11.11 -4.37
C LEU A 68 -10.61 -10.91 -5.36
N PRO A 69 -11.04 -11.93 -6.12
CA PRO A 69 -12.15 -11.78 -7.08
C PRO A 69 -13.50 -11.44 -6.44
N LEU A 70 -13.65 -11.65 -5.13
CA LEU A 70 -14.90 -11.45 -4.41
C LEU A 70 -14.94 -10.08 -3.72
N GLU A 71 -13.82 -9.61 -3.20
CA GLU A 71 -13.79 -8.52 -2.22
C GLU A 71 -12.80 -7.39 -2.54
N ALA A 72 -11.99 -7.47 -3.62
CA ALA A 72 -10.96 -6.46 -3.93
C ALA A 72 -11.51 -5.02 -4.11
N HIS A 73 -12.78 -4.89 -4.52
CA HIS A 73 -13.46 -3.60 -4.69
C HIS A 73 -13.84 -2.95 -3.35
N LEU A 74 -13.81 -3.69 -2.24
CA LEU A 74 -14.19 -3.19 -0.93
C LEU A 74 -13.04 -2.40 -0.31
N LYS A 75 -13.34 -1.16 0.08
CA LYS A 75 -12.42 -0.28 0.81
C LYS A 75 -12.63 -0.38 2.33
N THR A 76 -11.60 -0.07 3.11
CA THR A 76 -11.68 -0.02 4.57
C THR A 76 -12.76 0.98 5.02
N GLY A 77 -13.61 0.56 5.96
CA GLY A 77 -14.60 1.43 6.59
C GLY A 77 -14.10 2.13 7.86
N SER A 78 -12.87 1.86 8.29
CA SER A 78 -12.23 2.47 9.44
C SER A 78 -10.74 2.67 9.21
N ARG A 79 -10.12 3.37 10.17
CA ARG A 79 -8.67 3.45 10.29
C ARG A 79 -8.12 2.13 10.82
N ILE A 80 -6.94 1.76 10.33
CA ILE A 80 -6.18 0.60 10.81
C ILE A 80 -4.90 1.15 11.46
N ASP A 81 -4.74 0.94 12.76
CA ASP A 81 -3.60 1.44 13.53
C ASP A 81 -2.61 0.31 13.85
N PHE A 82 -1.31 0.56 13.61
CA PHE A 82 -0.20 -0.32 13.96
C PHE A 82 0.93 0.49 14.57
N SER A 83 1.15 0.36 15.89
CA SER A 83 2.20 0.99 16.73
C SER A 83 2.59 2.43 16.36
N ASP A 84 3.25 2.63 15.24
CA ASP A 84 3.86 3.88 14.76
C ASP A 84 3.25 4.38 13.43
N LEU A 85 2.22 3.71 12.92
CA LEU A 85 1.62 4.01 11.63
C LEU A 85 0.12 3.72 11.59
N THR A 86 -0.63 4.64 10.99
CA THR A 86 -2.07 4.51 10.74
C THR A 86 -2.35 4.48 9.25
N LEU A 87 -3.22 3.56 8.82
CA LEU A 87 -3.83 3.56 7.51
C LEU A 87 -5.22 4.19 7.60
N GLY A 88 -5.45 5.23 6.80
CA GLY A 88 -6.70 5.98 6.79
C GLY A 88 -7.90 5.19 6.28
N VAL A 89 -9.10 5.70 6.60
CA VAL A 89 -10.36 5.19 6.06
C VAL A 89 -10.36 5.28 4.53
N GLY A 90 -11.03 4.34 3.85
CA GLY A 90 -11.15 4.35 2.39
C GLY A 90 -9.94 3.76 1.67
N ALA A 91 -9.00 3.15 2.42
CA ALA A 91 -7.90 2.41 1.83
C ALA A 91 -8.43 1.23 1.01
N ASN A 92 -7.95 1.10 -0.22
CA ASN A 92 -8.19 -0.10 -1.03
C ASN A 92 -7.19 -1.21 -0.64
N ILE A 93 -7.29 -2.35 -1.32
CA ILE A 93 -6.48 -3.52 -0.97
C ILE A 93 -4.98 -3.35 -1.27
N VAL A 94 -4.63 -2.50 -2.24
CA VAL A 94 -3.24 -2.14 -2.57
C VAL A 94 -2.63 -1.29 -1.46
N HIS A 95 -3.37 -0.31 -0.93
CA HIS A 95 -2.91 0.48 0.22
C HIS A 95 -2.59 -0.44 1.39
N LEU A 96 -3.49 -1.38 1.70
CA LEU A 96 -3.29 -2.30 2.81
C LEU A 96 -2.08 -3.23 2.59
N SER A 97 -1.90 -3.80 1.39
CA SER A 97 -0.76 -4.69 1.12
C SER A 97 0.58 -3.95 1.23
N LEU A 98 0.66 -2.73 0.69
CA LEU A 98 1.84 -1.86 0.81
C LEU A 98 2.11 -1.44 2.26
N PHE A 99 1.05 -1.11 3.00
CA PHE A 99 1.14 -0.75 4.42
C PHE A 99 1.68 -1.91 5.27
N ILE A 100 1.29 -3.14 4.97
CA ILE A 100 1.84 -4.34 5.65
C ILE A 100 3.28 -4.60 5.23
N GLY A 101 3.63 -4.33 3.97
CA GLY A 101 4.99 -4.48 3.44
C GLY A 101 5.37 -5.94 3.16
N ASP A 102 4.39 -6.84 3.09
CA ASP A 102 4.62 -8.25 2.75
C ASP A 102 4.68 -8.42 1.23
N PHE A 103 5.87 -8.74 0.72
CA PHE A 103 6.13 -8.79 -0.72
C PHE A 103 5.19 -9.77 -1.45
N SER A 104 4.97 -10.97 -0.89
CA SER A 104 4.12 -11.98 -1.52
C SER A 104 2.66 -11.53 -1.60
N SER A 105 2.15 -10.88 -0.54
CA SER A 105 0.81 -10.31 -0.54
C SER A 105 0.68 -9.16 -1.54
N ILE A 106 1.69 -8.28 -1.62
CA ILE A 106 1.75 -7.18 -2.59
C ILE A 106 1.74 -7.74 -4.01
N GLN A 107 2.61 -8.71 -4.30
CA GLN A 107 2.68 -9.35 -5.61
C GLN A 107 1.34 -9.97 -6.00
N CYS A 108 0.73 -10.78 -5.13
CA CYS A 108 -0.56 -11.42 -5.38
C CYS A 108 -1.67 -10.39 -5.69
N VAL A 109 -1.74 -9.30 -4.92
CA VAL A 109 -2.70 -8.22 -5.13
C VAL A 109 -2.46 -7.51 -6.47
N LEU A 110 -1.21 -7.21 -6.80
CA LEU A 110 -0.85 -6.48 -8.01
C LEU A 110 -1.03 -7.33 -9.28
N ASP A 111 -0.68 -8.61 -9.23
CA ASP A 111 -0.94 -9.57 -10.30
C ASP A 111 -2.43 -9.62 -10.62
N TYR A 112 -3.29 -9.68 -9.60
CA TYR A 112 -4.74 -9.58 -9.79
C TYR A 112 -5.17 -8.20 -10.30
N SER A 113 -4.63 -7.12 -9.74
CA SER A 113 -5.04 -5.75 -10.07
C SER A 113 -4.77 -5.39 -11.54
N ASN A 114 -3.69 -5.92 -12.11
CA ASN A 114 -3.35 -5.82 -13.53
C ASN A 114 -4.40 -6.51 -14.44
N THR A 115 -5.16 -7.47 -13.92
CA THR A 115 -6.23 -8.15 -14.67
C THR A 115 -7.57 -7.41 -14.65
N VAL A 116 -7.83 -6.57 -13.64
CA VAL A 116 -9.14 -5.94 -13.42
C VAL A 116 -9.13 -4.41 -13.41
N ASN A 117 -8.03 -3.79 -13.84
CA ASN A 117 -7.87 -2.32 -13.89
C ASN A 117 -8.23 -1.65 -12.55
N THR A 118 -7.57 -2.07 -11.47
CA THR A 118 -7.79 -1.49 -10.14
C THR A 118 -7.38 -0.02 -10.10
N ASP A 119 -8.19 0.82 -9.46
CA ASP A 119 -7.88 2.24 -9.28
C ASP A 119 -6.78 2.44 -8.22
N PHE A 120 -5.57 2.71 -8.71
CA PHE A 120 -4.39 3.00 -7.88
C PHE A 120 -4.30 4.44 -7.41
N HIS A 121 -5.06 5.33 -8.05
CA HIS A 121 -5.13 6.75 -7.71
C HIS A 121 -6.13 7.05 -6.59
N THR A 122 -6.78 6.02 -6.07
CA THR A 122 -7.55 6.14 -4.82
C THR A 122 -6.65 6.75 -3.75
N ILE A 123 -7.17 7.77 -3.07
CA ILE A 123 -6.56 8.35 -1.88
C ILE A 123 -7.41 8.00 -0.66
N THR A 124 -6.76 7.76 0.48
CA THR A 124 -7.48 7.58 1.74
C THR A 124 -8.07 8.92 2.23
N ALA A 125 -8.98 8.86 3.21
CA ALA A 125 -9.52 10.06 3.86
C ALA A 125 -8.44 10.93 4.53
N ASP A 126 -7.28 10.34 4.84
CA ASP A 126 -6.12 11.02 5.43
C ASP A 126 -5.09 11.44 4.35
N ASN A 127 -5.52 11.52 3.09
CA ASN A 127 -4.71 11.87 1.91
C ASN A 127 -3.47 10.99 1.72
N GLN A 128 -3.56 9.71 2.10
CA GLN A 128 -2.48 8.75 1.86
C GLN A 128 -2.66 8.13 0.48
N THR A 129 -1.56 8.07 -0.27
CA THR A 129 -1.50 7.39 -1.58
C THR A 129 -0.72 6.08 -1.47
N CYS A 130 -0.86 5.21 -2.48
CA CYS A 130 -0.06 3.99 -2.55
C CYS A 130 1.44 4.30 -2.61
N LEU A 131 1.84 5.33 -3.36
CA LEU A 131 3.24 5.75 -3.45
C LEU A 131 3.80 6.18 -2.09
N GLN A 132 3.02 6.92 -1.31
CA GLN A 132 3.44 7.33 0.03
C GLN A 132 3.56 6.14 1.00
N LEU A 133 2.69 5.12 0.89
CA LEU A 133 2.77 3.92 1.74
C LEU A 133 3.98 3.04 1.40
N LEU A 134 4.37 3.01 0.12
CA LEU A 134 5.58 2.32 -0.32
C LEU A 134 6.83 2.80 0.44
N THR A 135 6.89 4.09 0.77
CA THR A 135 8.06 4.70 1.45
C THR A 135 8.32 4.16 2.85
N ILE A 136 7.35 3.46 3.44
CA ILE A 136 7.39 3.07 4.84
C ILE A 136 8.05 1.72 5.01
N LYS A 137 7.57 0.68 4.31
CA LYS A 137 8.01 -0.70 4.49
C LYS A 137 8.50 -1.40 3.23
N ALA A 138 8.58 -0.71 2.09
CA ALA A 138 8.98 -1.38 0.86
C ALA A 138 10.42 -1.90 0.92
N THR A 139 10.59 -3.11 0.43
CA THR A 139 11.87 -3.78 0.25
C THR A 139 12.41 -3.55 -1.16
N LYS A 140 13.68 -3.89 -1.40
CA LYS A 140 14.25 -3.90 -2.76
C LYS A 140 13.41 -4.73 -3.74
N GLN A 141 12.93 -5.90 -3.29
CA GLN A 141 12.06 -6.77 -4.09
C GLN A 141 10.75 -6.06 -4.46
N THR A 142 10.12 -5.40 -3.49
CA THR A 142 8.90 -4.63 -3.69
C THR A 142 9.10 -3.53 -4.75
N ILE A 143 10.22 -2.82 -4.67
CA ILE A 143 10.57 -1.75 -5.61
C ILE A 143 10.82 -2.29 -7.02
N THR A 144 11.62 -3.36 -7.16
CA THR A 144 11.89 -3.99 -8.46
C THR A 144 10.61 -4.50 -9.11
N PHE A 145 9.66 -5.02 -8.33
CA PHE A 145 8.39 -5.50 -8.86
C PHE A 145 7.50 -4.34 -9.35
N ILE A 146 7.45 -3.25 -8.60
CA ILE A 146 6.58 -2.10 -8.89
C ILE A 146 7.11 -1.20 -10.01
N GLN A 147 8.42 -1.28 -10.29
CA GLN A 147 9.11 -0.53 -11.34
C GLN A 147 8.50 -0.66 -12.75
N HIS A 148 7.66 -1.67 -12.99
CA HIS A 148 7.34 -2.06 -14.36
C HIS A 148 6.27 -1.23 -15.07
N ASP A 149 5.31 -0.58 -14.39
CA ASP A 149 4.32 0.33 -15.04
C ASP A 149 3.49 1.18 -14.05
N PHE A 150 3.52 0.85 -12.75
CA PHE A 150 2.47 1.18 -11.80
C PHE A 150 2.41 2.63 -11.30
N PHE A 151 3.56 3.23 -10.97
CA PHE A 151 3.60 4.55 -10.30
C PHE A 151 4.01 5.72 -11.19
N ARG A 152 4.23 5.49 -12.49
CA ARG A 152 4.83 6.51 -13.37
C ARG A 152 4.06 7.83 -13.37
N GLN A 153 2.73 7.76 -13.37
CA GLN A 153 1.87 8.95 -13.32
C GLN A 153 1.74 9.55 -11.92
N GLU A 154 1.80 8.72 -10.88
CA GLU A 154 1.64 9.15 -9.49
C GLU A 154 2.88 9.86 -8.95
N ILE A 155 4.06 9.45 -9.42
CA ILE A 155 5.35 10.09 -9.09
C ILE A 155 5.29 11.58 -9.42
N ALA A 156 4.80 12.00 -10.59
CA ALA A 156 4.78 13.42 -10.93
C ALA A 156 3.98 14.29 -9.94
N ARG A 157 2.92 13.75 -9.32
CA ARG A 157 2.04 14.49 -8.40
C ARG A 157 2.50 14.39 -6.94
N GLU A 158 2.99 13.22 -6.53
CA GLU A 158 3.23 12.88 -5.13
C GLU A 158 4.71 12.63 -4.79
N LEU A 159 5.64 12.90 -5.72
CA LEU A 159 7.06 12.64 -5.49
C LEU A 159 7.61 13.41 -4.30
N THR A 160 7.27 14.70 -4.15
CA THR A 160 7.76 15.50 -3.01
C THR A 160 7.32 14.89 -1.69
N SER A 161 6.02 14.65 -1.51
CA SER A 161 5.47 14.09 -0.27
C SER A 161 6.05 12.70 0.01
N SER A 162 6.27 11.90 -1.04
CA SER A 162 6.86 10.56 -0.95
C SER A 162 8.35 10.58 -0.61
N LEU A 163 9.14 11.51 -1.17
CA LEU A 163 10.55 11.69 -0.80
C LEU A 163 10.69 12.10 0.66
N ILE A 164 9.87 13.04 1.14
CA ILE A 164 9.85 13.46 2.54
C ILE A 164 9.62 12.26 3.46
N ARG A 165 8.60 11.45 3.15
CA ARG A 165 8.31 10.25 3.94
C ARG A 165 9.42 9.20 3.86
N ALA A 166 10.01 8.97 2.69
CA ALA A 166 11.12 8.02 2.54
C ALA A 166 12.30 8.41 3.45
N VAL A 167 12.60 9.71 3.60
CA VAL A 167 13.62 10.18 4.54
C VAL A 167 13.14 10.04 5.99
N GLN A 168 11.91 10.42 6.32
CA GLN A 168 11.34 10.27 7.68
C GLN A 168 11.39 8.82 8.18
N PHE A 169 11.07 7.85 7.31
CA PHE A 169 11.12 6.42 7.61
C PHE A 169 12.50 5.80 7.35
N LYS A 170 13.49 6.60 6.95
CA LYS A 170 14.87 6.15 6.65
C LYS A 170 14.93 5.01 5.62
N ASN A 171 13.99 4.99 4.68
CA ASN A 171 13.94 3.99 3.62
C ASN A 171 14.79 4.44 2.43
N GLN A 172 16.10 4.21 2.54
CA GLN A 172 17.08 4.62 1.54
C GLN A 172 16.81 3.98 0.16
N ILE A 173 16.29 2.74 0.14
CA ILE A 173 16.00 2.02 -1.11
C ILE A 173 14.89 2.73 -1.89
N VAL A 174 13.78 3.07 -1.22
CA VAL A 174 12.68 3.81 -1.86
C VAL A 174 13.14 5.21 -2.24
N PHE A 175 13.90 5.87 -1.38
CA PHE A 175 14.45 7.19 -1.68
C PHE A 175 15.30 7.18 -2.96
N GLN A 176 16.26 6.26 -3.07
CA GLN A 176 17.09 6.09 -4.27
C GLN A 176 16.24 5.76 -5.50
N TYR A 177 15.23 4.90 -5.35
CA TYR A 177 14.31 4.58 -6.45
C TYR A 177 13.55 5.81 -6.93
N LEU A 178 12.93 6.57 -6.03
CA LEU A 178 12.21 7.80 -6.36
C LEU A 178 13.14 8.83 -7.02
N LEU A 179 14.40 8.91 -6.58
CA LEU A 179 15.43 9.73 -7.20
C LEU A 179 15.97 9.19 -8.54
N GLN A 180 15.75 7.92 -8.89
CA GLN A 180 16.06 7.42 -10.23
C GLN A 180 14.95 7.72 -11.23
N GLN A 181 13.71 7.86 -10.75
CA GLN A 181 12.58 8.32 -11.57
C GLN A 181 12.65 9.83 -11.89
N TYR A 182 13.71 10.48 -11.42
CA TYR A 182 13.94 11.92 -11.36
C TYR A 182 14.44 12.53 -12.67
N ASP A 183 15.03 11.73 -13.56
CA ASP A 183 15.45 12.15 -14.91
C ASP A 183 14.25 12.66 -15.76
N GLN A 184 13.01 12.52 -15.25
CA GLN A 184 11.76 12.99 -15.88
C GLN A 184 11.24 14.33 -15.32
N LEU A 185 11.92 14.97 -14.35
CA LEU A 185 11.46 16.19 -13.66
C LEU A 185 12.12 17.46 -14.19
N SER A 186 11.48 18.63 -13.97
CA SER A 186 12.03 19.92 -14.39
C SER A 186 13.20 20.40 -13.51
N ASP A 187 14.14 21.16 -14.09
CA ASP A 187 15.32 21.69 -13.38
C ASP A 187 14.98 22.51 -12.12
N SER A 188 13.88 23.26 -12.17
CA SER A 188 13.38 24.05 -11.04
C SER A 188 13.03 23.19 -9.82
N PHE A 189 12.50 21.99 -10.07
CA PHE A 189 12.12 21.04 -9.04
C PHE A 189 13.34 20.38 -8.40
N VAL A 190 14.37 20.12 -9.21
CA VAL A 190 15.68 19.60 -8.74
C VAL A 190 16.33 20.54 -7.73
N VAL A 191 16.36 21.84 -8.04
CA VAL A 191 16.91 22.88 -7.16
C VAL A 191 16.11 23.00 -5.85
N TRP A 192 14.80 22.80 -5.90
CA TRP A 192 13.94 22.83 -4.73
C TRP A 192 14.21 21.64 -3.79
N ILE A 193 14.24 20.41 -4.32
CA ILE A 193 14.56 19.20 -3.53
C ILE A 193 15.96 19.30 -2.93
N ARG A 194 16.93 19.87 -3.65
CA ARG A 194 18.27 20.15 -3.13
C ARG A 194 18.23 21.00 -1.86
N LYS A 195 17.50 22.12 -1.89
CA LYS A 195 17.35 22.99 -0.71
C LYS A 195 16.62 22.28 0.42
N PHE A 196 15.58 21.53 0.08
CA PHE A 196 14.77 20.80 1.04
C PHE A 196 15.57 19.71 1.76
N LEU A 197 16.30 18.86 1.04
CA LEU A 197 17.07 17.76 1.64
C LEU A 197 18.18 18.27 2.54
N VAL A 198 18.93 19.30 2.12
CA VAL A 198 19.96 19.93 2.95
C VAL A 198 19.35 20.54 4.22
N GLN A 199 18.20 21.21 4.11
CA GLN A 199 17.50 21.75 5.28
C GLN A 199 16.97 20.65 6.20
N PHE A 200 16.40 19.58 5.65
CA PHE A 200 15.89 18.45 6.41
C PHE A 200 17.01 17.71 7.15
N GLU A 201 18.16 17.53 6.50
CA GLU A 201 19.39 16.98 7.08
C GLU A 201 19.90 17.81 8.26
N LEU A 202 19.92 19.14 8.12
CA LEU A 202 20.30 20.06 9.20
C LEU A 202 19.35 20.00 10.40
N ILE A 203 18.06 19.74 10.17
CA ILE A 203 17.04 19.65 11.22
C ILE A 203 17.11 18.33 12.00
N GLN A 204 17.47 17.22 11.34
CA GLN A 204 17.45 15.89 11.96
C GLN A 204 18.73 15.53 12.74
N ASN A 205 19.79 16.34 12.68
CA ASN A 205 21.04 16.20 13.46
C ASN A 205 21.70 14.80 13.43
N LYS A 206 21.38 13.98 12.44
CA LYS A 206 21.92 12.63 12.23
C LYS A 206 22.00 12.38 10.74
N VAL A 207 23.17 12.59 10.15
CA VAL A 207 23.40 12.16 8.77
C VAL A 207 24.59 11.22 8.69
N ASP A 208 24.23 9.99 8.36
CA ASP A 208 25.01 9.08 7.54
C ASP A 208 25.15 9.74 6.15
N GLY A 209 26.36 10.18 5.79
CA GLY A 209 26.67 10.98 4.58
C GLY A 209 26.37 10.32 3.24
N THR A 210 25.68 9.18 3.24
CA THR A 210 25.33 8.41 2.06
C THR A 210 24.21 9.05 1.24
N ILE A 211 23.23 9.74 1.86
CA ILE A 211 22.17 10.46 1.12
C ILE A 211 22.76 11.61 0.30
N LEU A 212 23.59 12.45 0.93
CA LEU A 212 24.25 13.58 0.27
C LEU A 212 25.12 13.15 -0.91
N LYS A 213 25.86 12.04 -0.77
CA LYS A 213 26.67 11.46 -1.86
C LYS A 213 25.81 10.99 -3.04
N GLU A 214 24.65 10.40 -2.79
CA GLU A 214 23.74 9.97 -3.86
C GLU A 214 23.10 11.15 -4.58
N VAL A 215 22.72 12.21 -3.85
CA VAL A 215 22.25 13.46 -4.46
C VAL A 215 23.35 14.08 -5.34
N GLN A 216 24.59 14.12 -4.86
CA GLN A 216 25.74 14.64 -5.64
C GLN A 216 25.99 13.83 -6.92
N LYS A 217 25.95 12.49 -6.87
CA LYS A 217 26.10 11.64 -8.07
C LYS A 217 25.03 11.91 -9.12
N LEU A 218 23.79 12.11 -8.70
CA LEU A 218 22.70 12.45 -9.62
C LEU A 218 22.87 13.84 -10.22
N GLU A 219 23.40 14.81 -9.46
CA GLU A 219 23.74 16.12 -10.00
C GLU A 219 24.81 16.04 -11.10
N GLU A 220 25.86 15.25 -10.88
CA GLU A 220 26.93 15.03 -11.86
C GLU A 220 26.38 14.37 -13.13
N LYS A 221 25.53 13.35 -12.97
CA LYS A 221 24.86 12.67 -14.08
C LYS A 221 23.98 13.65 -14.88
N HIS A 222 23.10 14.42 -14.24
CA HIS A 222 22.19 15.35 -14.92
C HIS A 222 22.93 16.46 -15.68
N ARG A 223 24.04 16.96 -15.13
CA ARG A 223 24.91 17.93 -15.82
C ARG A 223 25.60 17.33 -17.04
N SER A 224 25.94 16.03 -17.00
CA SER A 224 26.64 15.35 -18.10
C SER A 224 25.72 14.96 -19.28
N THR A 225 24.41 14.89 -19.05
CA THR A 225 23.39 14.55 -20.07
C THR A 225 22.79 15.76 -20.78
N LYS A 226 23.27 16.98 -20.48
CA LYS A 226 22.92 18.22 -21.16
C LYS A 226 24.12 18.76 -21.94
#